data_AF-A0A0G4LGW1-F1
#
_entry.id   AF-A0A0G4LGW1-F1
#
_cell.length_a   1.000
_cell.length_b   1.000
_cell.length_c   1.000
_cell.angle_alpha   90.00
_cell.angle_beta   90.00
_cell.angle_gamma   90.00
#
_symmetry.space_group_name_H-M   'P 1'
#
loop_
_entity.id
_entity.type
_entity.pdbx_description
1 polymer ?
#
loop_
_entity_poly.entity_id
_entity_poly.type
_entity_poly.pdbx_seq_one_letter_code
_entity_poly.pdbx_strand_id
1 'polypeptide(L)'
;MKKDSNASHASSGSSTQPGRIDPAVNGNVRNAETKAKQIGDDVCGGHDEKSGKLAQFMKLRKASKRPLPKDHGDGSYAVVPARPGVVQNLKVLRKRDIQTLTTMIKGKLKGEKIKDDKTMIMEYVIQMVAKLPHNSGLREKLTNTLIEELWDSLDHPPLLFVGDDWKYRRPDGSHNNPLYPWLGAAGQTYARSVAPKKPTLAALPDPGLIFDSVFARNEYTKHPNNVSSILWNWATIIIHDLFWTDFRDIHKSKTSSYLDLSPLYGSNQDMQDTIRTFKDGKLKADSFADKRLLGMPPAVS
;
A
#
# COMPACT_ATOMS: atom_id res chain seq x y z
N MET A 1 29.48 19.92 -38.63
CA MET A 1 30.49 19.23 -37.78
C MET A 1 29.77 18.30 -36.83
N LYS A 2 29.74 17.01 -37.16
CA LYS A 2 29.29 15.92 -36.28
C LYS A 2 30.40 15.65 -35.26
N LYS A 3 30.05 15.41 -34.00
CA LYS A 3 30.88 14.65 -33.06
C LYS A 3 29.97 13.66 -32.34
N ASP A 4 29.99 12.45 -32.89
CA ASP A 4 29.65 11.22 -32.20
C ASP A 4 30.74 10.92 -31.17
N SER A 5 30.36 10.41 -29.99
CA SER A 5 31.26 9.68 -29.11
C SER A 5 30.55 8.43 -28.60
N ASN A 6 30.75 7.34 -29.35
CA ASN A 6 30.54 5.97 -28.91
C ASN A 6 31.56 5.62 -27.82
N ALA A 7 31.09 5.01 -26.73
CA ALA A 7 31.90 4.14 -25.89
C ALA A 7 31.11 2.85 -25.65
N SER A 8 31.49 1.82 -26.40
CA SER A 8 31.10 0.44 -26.26
C SER A 8 31.99 -0.27 -25.24
N HIS A 9 31.42 -1.04 -24.30
CA HIS A 9 32.10 -2.23 -23.78
C HIS A 9 31.11 -3.33 -23.43
N ALA A 10 31.17 -4.36 -24.28
CA ALA A 10 31.17 -5.80 -24.02
C ALA A 10 30.17 -6.43 -23.01
N SER A 11 29.42 -7.35 -23.60
CA SER A 11 28.69 -8.48 -23.04
C SER A 11 29.45 -9.34 -22.02
N SER A 12 28.72 -9.80 -21.00
CA SER A 12 28.85 -11.18 -20.51
C SER A 12 27.53 -11.63 -19.88
N GLY A 13 26.81 -12.50 -20.59
CA GLY A 13 25.69 -13.24 -20.04
C GLY A 13 26.21 -14.34 -19.10
N SER A 14 25.57 -14.51 -17.95
CA SER A 14 25.76 -15.64 -17.06
C SER A 14 24.40 -16.01 -16.48
N SER A 15 23.83 -17.09 -17.02
CA SER A 15 22.65 -17.77 -16.51
C SER A 15 22.98 -18.46 -15.19
N THR A 16 22.52 -17.92 -14.07
CA THR A 16 22.66 -18.57 -12.75
C THR A 16 21.43 -19.44 -12.49
N GLN A 17 21.63 -20.75 -12.49
CA GLN A 17 20.63 -21.72 -12.05
C GLN A 17 20.37 -21.61 -10.54
N PRO A 18 19.14 -21.89 -10.05
CA PRO A 18 18.86 -21.89 -8.62
C PRO A 18 19.52 -23.09 -7.93
N GLY A 19 20.25 -22.78 -6.86
CA GLY A 19 21.03 -23.72 -6.06
C GLY A 19 20.19 -24.79 -5.35
N ARG A 20 20.78 -25.97 -5.30
CA ARG A 20 20.39 -27.16 -4.54
C ARG A 20 20.56 -26.88 -3.04
N ILE A 21 19.51 -27.05 -2.25
CA ILE A 21 19.56 -26.99 -0.78
C ILE A 21 19.68 -28.43 -0.26
N ASP A 22 20.79 -28.73 0.40
CA ASP A 22 21.01 -30.00 1.12
C ASP A 22 20.28 -29.95 2.48
N PRO A 23 19.51 -31.00 2.87
CA PRO A 23 18.99 -31.10 4.22
C PRO A 23 19.81 -32.11 5.03
N ALA A 24 20.70 -31.62 5.88
CA ALA A 24 21.30 -32.43 6.94
C ALA A 24 21.62 -31.58 8.18
N VAL A 25 20.62 -31.35 9.05
CA VAL A 25 20.85 -31.27 10.50
C VAL A 25 19.64 -31.87 11.22
N ASN A 26 19.91 -32.97 11.91
CA ASN A 26 18.97 -33.84 12.60
C ASN A 26 18.69 -33.28 14.01
N GLY A 27 17.47 -32.79 14.24
CA GLY A 27 16.97 -32.41 15.57
C GLY A 27 15.96 -33.43 16.06
N ASN A 28 16.39 -34.32 16.95
CA ASN A 28 15.58 -35.34 17.61
C ASN A 28 14.35 -34.75 18.31
N VAL A 29 13.15 -34.99 17.76
CA VAL A 29 11.89 -34.94 18.52
C VAL A 29 11.11 -36.20 18.22
N ARG A 30 10.88 -36.99 19.29
CA ARG A 30 10.13 -38.25 19.29
C ARG A 30 8.70 -37.99 18.81
N ASN A 31 8.42 -38.30 17.54
CA ASN A 31 7.07 -38.26 17.00
C ASN A 31 6.34 -39.56 17.35
N ALA A 32 5.21 -39.40 18.06
CA ALA A 32 4.24 -40.46 18.24
C ALA A 32 3.79 -40.99 16.87
N GLU A 33 3.86 -42.30 16.69
CA GLU A 33 3.45 -43.02 15.49
C GLU A 33 2.00 -42.65 15.12
N THR A 34 1.85 -41.77 14.15
CA THR A 34 0.57 -41.50 13.50
C THR A 34 0.51 -42.35 12.24
N LYS A 35 -0.42 -43.31 12.22
CA LYS A 35 -0.64 -44.22 11.08
C LYS A 35 -0.88 -43.40 9.80
N ALA A 36 0.12 -43.39 8.92
CA ALA A 36 -0.04 -42.92 7.55
C ALA A 36 -0.99 -43.87 6.80
N LYS A 37 -1.94 -43.33 6.03
CA LYS A 37 -2.84 -44.12 5.18
C LYS A 37 -2.42 -43.85 3.75
N GLN A 38 -1.92 -44.84 3.01
CA GLN A 38 -1.54 -44.61 1.61
C GLN A 38 -2.78 -44.17 0.82
N ILE A 39 -2.62 -43.25 -0.13
CA ILE A 39 -3.67 -42.98 -1.12
C ILE A 39 -3.74 -44.21 -2.03
N GLY A 40 -4.51 -45.21 -1.60
CA GLY A 40 -4.56 -46.53 -2.20
C GLY A 40 -4.97 -47.63 -1.22
N ASP A 41 -4.76 -47.44 0.08
CA ASP A 41 -5.02 -48.46 1.11
C ASP A 41 -6.46 -48.47 1.58
N ASP A 42 -7.34 -48.77 0.63
CA ASP A 42 -8.59 -49.46 0.94
C ASP A 42 -8.55 -50.91 0.39
N VAL A 43 -7.40 -51.36 -0.12
CA VAL A 43 -7.24 -52.65 -0.79
C VAL A 43 -5.97 -53.32 -0.27
N CYS A 44 -6.10 -53.99 0.88
CA CYS A 44 -5.40 -55.22 1.29
C CYS A 44 -5.28 -55.25 2.82
N GLY A 45 -6.14 -56.05 3.46
CA GLY A 45 -5.98 -56.43 4.88
C GLY A 45 -7.23 -56.22 5.72
N GLY A 46 -8.04 -57.27 5.83
CA GLY A 46 -9.18 -57.35 6.76
C GLY A 46 -10.37 -58.04 6.13
N HIS A 47 -10.49 -59.35 6.34
CA HIS A 47 -11.74 -60.08 6.15
C HIS A 47 -12.76 -59.58 7.18
N ASP A 48 -13.48 -58.49 6.87
CA ASP A 48 -14.74 -58.19 7.54
C ASP A 48 -15.84 -58.96 6.82
N GLU A 49 -16.20 -60.10 7.40
CA GLU A 49 -17.08 -61.14 6.87
C GLU A 49 -18.56 -60.72 6.69
N LYS A 50 -18.86 -59.40 6.74
CA LYS A 50 -20.22 -58.85 6.65
C LYS A 50 -20.35 -57.60 5.78
N SER A 51 -19.52 -57.43 4.74
CA SER A 51 -19.74 -56.37 3.73
C SER A 51 -20.28 -56.96 2.42
N GLY A 52 -21.51 -56.60 2.05
CA GLY A 52 -22.21 -57.16 0.90
C GLY A 52 -21.49 -56.91 -0.44
N LYS A 53 -21.72 -57.77 -1.44
CA LYS A 53 -21.10 -57.75 -2.78
C LYS A 53 -21.12 -56.38 -3.49
N LEU A 54 -22.12 -55.55 -3.19
CA LEU A 54 -22.25 -54.19 -3.70
C LEU A 54 -21.12 -53.26 -3.23
N ALA A 55 -20.69 -53.38 -1.97
CA ALA A 55 -19.63 -52.56 -1.40
C ALA A 55 -18.27 -52.88 -2.04
N GLN A 56 -18.03 -54.16 -2.34
CA GLN A 56 -16.83 -54.61 -3.05
C GLN A 56 -16.79 -54.10 -4.49
N PHE A 57 -17.93 -54.15 -5.20
CA PHE A 57 -18.03 -53.61 -6.56
C PHE A 57 -17.82 -52.10 -6.61
N MET A 58 -18.39 -51.34 -5.66
CA MET A 58 -18.18 -49.89 -5.56
C MET A 58 -16.72 -49.54 -5.25
N LYS A 59 -16.04 -50.32 -4.40
CA LYS A 59 -14.60 -50.18 -4.14
C LYS A 59 -13.78 -50.39 -5.42
N LEU A 60 -14.07 -51.44 -6.17
CA LEU A 60 -13.38 -51.76 -7.42
C LEU A 60 -13.58 -50.68 -8.49
N ARG A 61 -14.82 -50.18 -8.64
CA ARG A 61 -15.14 -49.11 -9.58
C ARG A 61 -14.45 -47.79 -9.22
N LYS A 62 -14.31 -47.50 -7.92
CA LYS A 62 -13.57 -46.32 -7.43
C LYS A 62 -12.07 -46.47 -7.65
N ALA A 63 -11.53 -47.68 -7.46
CA ALA A 63 -10.12 -47.98 -7.73
C ALA A 63 -9.77 -47.88 -9.23
N SER A 64 -10.67 -48.28 -10.13
CA SER A 64 -10.47 -48.17 -11.57
C SER A 64 -10.43 -46.72 -12.08
N LYS A 65 -11.08 -45.78 -11.38
CA LYS A 65 -11.15 -44.36 -11.77
C LYS A 65 -10.05 -43.48 -11.16
N ARG A 66 -9.11 -44.04 -10.40
CA ARG A 66 -8.03 -43.24 -9.80
C ARG A 66 -6.98 -42.86 -10.85
N PRO A 67 -6.45 -41.62 -10.83
CA PRO A 67 -5.40 -41.20 -11.77
C PRO A 67 -4.12 -42.01 -11.56
N LEU A 68 -3.31 -42.16 -12.62
CA LEU A 68 -1.99 -42.79 -12.53
C LEU A 68 -1.04 -41.89 -11.72
N PRO A 69 -0.20 -42.46 -10.85
CA PRO A 69 0.75 -41.68 -10.06
C PRO A 69 1.85 -41.15 -10.99
N LYS A 70 2.12 -39.85 -10.90
CA LYS A 70 3.16 -39.15 -11.69
C LYS A 70 4.34 -38.66 -10.84
N ASP A 71 4.22 -38.78 -9.52
CA ASP A 71 5.11 -38.10 -8.57
C ASP A 71 6.38 -38.89 -8.26
N HIS A 72 6.33 -40.22 -8.40
CA HIS A 72 7.47 -41.12 -8.21
C HIS A 72 7.64 -41.98 -9.46
N GLY A 73 8.84 -41.99 -10.05
CA GLY A 73 9.16 -42.70 -11.30
C GLY A 73 9.10 -44.23 -11.24
N ASP A 74 8.74 -44.78 -10.07
CA ASP A 74 8.53 -46.20 -9.79
C ASP A 74 7.05 -46.62 -9.91
N GLY A 75 6.15 -45.69 -10.25
CA GLY A 75 4.71 -45.96 -10.35
C GLY A 75 4.00 -46.12 -9.00
N SER A 76 4.66 -45.77 -7.90
CA SER A 76 4.05 -45.77 -6.56
C SER A 76 3.23 -44.50 -6.30
N TYR A 77 2.15 -44.63 -5.53
CA TYR A 77 1.36 -43.48 -5.11
C TYR A 77 2.01 -42.79 -3.91
N ALA A 78 2.06 -41.46 -3.93
CA ALA A 78 2.51 -40.68 -2.78
C ALA A 78 1.68 -41.03 -1.53
N VAL A 79 2.35 -41.42 -0.46
CA VAL A 79 1.72 -41.69 0.84
C VAL A 79 1.38 -40.35 1.49
N VAL A 80 0.16 -39.86 1.27
CA VAL A 80 -0.30 -38.65 1.93
C VAL A 80 -0.66 -39.02 3.37
N PRO A 81 0.01 -38.45 4.39
CA PRO A 81 -0.30 -38.73 5.78
C PRO A 81 -1.76 -38.37 6.07
N ALA A 82 -2.51 -39.31 6.65
CA ALA A 82 -3.93 -39.16 6.88
C ALA A 82 -4.21 -37.90 7.72
N ARG A 83 -5.03 -36.99 7.19
CA ARG A 83 -5.37 -35.75 7.90
C ARG A 83 -6.12 -36.08 9.20
N PRO A 84 -5.73 -35.51 10.34
CA PRO A 84 -6.41 -35.73 11.60
C PRO A 84 -7.85 -35.23 11.52
N GLY A 85 -8.77 -36.05 12.00
CA GLY A 85 -10.18 -35.71 12.06
C GLY A 85 -10.46 -34.56 13.04
N VAL A 86 -11.66 -33.96 12.95
CA VAL A 86 -12.08 -32.84 13.83
C VAL A 86 -11.91 -33.18 15.30
N VAL A 87 -12.23 -34.42 15.71
CA VAL A 87 -12.09 -34.89 17.09
C VAL A 87 -10.63 -34.93 17.55
N GLN A 88 -9.71 -35.36 16.67
CA GLN A 88 -8.28 -35.40 16.99
C GLN A 88 -7.70 -34.00 17.12
N ASN A 89 -8.16 -33.05 16.29
CA ASN A 89 -7.80 -31.64 16.42
C ASN A 89 -8.34 -31.03 17.73
N LEU A 90 -9.58 -31.35 18.10
CA LEU A 90 -10.21 -30.82 19.30
C LEU A 90 -9.60 -31.36 20.59
N LYS A 91 -9.07 -32.60 20.60
CA LYS A 91 -8.36 -33.20 21.74
C LYS A 91 -7.08 -32.45 22.11
N VAL A 92 -6.45 -31.79 21.15
CA VAL A 92 -5.19 -31.06 21.35
C VAL A 92 -5.45 -29.64 21.88
N LEU A 93 -6.66 -29.11 21.64
CA LEU A 93 -7.04 -27.75 22.02
C LEU A 93 -7.50 -27.69 23.49
N ARG A 94 -7.03 -26.68 24.22
CA ARG A 94 -7.48 -26.40 25.59
C ARG A 94 -8.69 -25.48 25.59
N LYS A 95 -9.37 -25.35 26.74
CA LYS A 95 -10.52 -24.45 26.94
C LYS A 95 -10.23 -23.00 26.49
N ARG A 96 -9.02 -22.50 26.75
CA ARG A 96 -8.58 -21.16 26.33
C ARG A 96 -8.50 -21.04 24.81
N ASP A 97 -7.96 -22.05 24.12
CA ASP A 97 -7.84 -22.03 22.66
C ASP A 97 -9.23 -21.99 21.99
N ILE A 98 -10.21 -22.69 22.58
CA ILE A 98 -11.62 -22.65 22.14
C ILE A 98 -12.22 -21.25 22.35
N GLN A 99 -11.93 -20.59 23.48
CA GLN A 99 -12.37 -19.22 23.73
C GLN A 99 -11.78 -18.26 22.69
N THR A 100 -10.49 -18.35 22.39
CA THR A 100 -9.82 -17.56 21.35
C THR A 100 -10.42 -17.80 19.97
N LEU A 101 -10.76 -19.04 19.63
CA LEU A 101 -11.44 -19.35 18.36
C LEU A 101 -12.81 -18.68 18.30
N THR A 102 -13.57 -18.68 19.39
CA THR A 102 -14.89 -18.03 19.43
C THR A 102 -14.81 -16.50 19.39
N THR A 103 -13.80 -15.89 20.01
CA THR A 103 -13.59 -14.43 19.93
C THR A 103 -13.18 -14.02 18.52
N MET A 104 -12.32 -14.81 17.87
CA MET A 104 -11.92 -14.60 16.48
C MET A 104 -13.11 -14.71 15.51
N ILE A 105 -13.93 -15.76 15.65
CA ILE A 105 -15.14 -15.94 14.81
C ILE A 105 -16.12 -14.78 15.02
N LYS A 106 -16.34 -14.36 16.27
CA LYS A 106 -17.21 -13.21 16.58
C LYS A 106 -16.67 -11.90 16.01
N GLY A 107 -15.36 -11.65 16.12
CA GLY A 107 -14.70 -10.47 15.56
C GLY A 107 -14.82 -10.43 14.04
N LYS A 108 -14.55 -11.56 13.37
CA LYS A 108 -14.69 -11.68 11.91
C LYS A 108 -16.13 -11.48 11.43
N LEU A 109 -17.12 -12.00 12.17
CA LEU A 109 -18.56 -11.76 11.88
C LEU A 109 -18.96 -10.30 12.02
N LYS A 110 -18.34 -9.57 12.97
CA LYS A 110 -18.59 -8.14 13.19
C LYS A 110 -17.78 -7.24 12.26
N GLY A 111 -16.89 -7.79 11.44
CA GLY A 111 -15.95 -7.01 10.62
C GLY A 111 -14.92 -6.24 11.46
N GLU A 112 -14.75 -6.61 12.74
CA GLU A 112 -13.73 -6.02 13.60
C GLU A 112 -12.37 -6.60 13.19
N LYS A 113 -11.48 -5.75 12.66
CA LYS A 113 -10.07 -6.11 12.45
C LYS A 113 -9.40 -6.29 13.82
N ILE A 114 -8.51 -7.27 13.95
CA ILE A 114 -7.80 -7.53 15.20
C ILE A 114 -6.76 -6.41 15.37
N LYS A 115 -7.17 -5.30 15.98
CA LYS A 115 -6.33 -4.10 16.12
C LYS A 115 -5.81 -3.88 17.55
N ASP A 116 -6.38 -4.58 18.54
CA ASP A 116 -6.03 -4.38 19.95
C ASP A 116 -5.04 -5.42 20.46
N ASP A 117 -3.75 -5.07 20.38
CA ASP A 117 -2.64 -5.90 20.87
C ASP A 117 -2.69 -6.16 22.38
N LYS A 118 -3.42 -5.36 23.18
CA LYS A 118 -3.54 -5.58 24.63
C LYS A 118 -4.26 -6.89 24.98
N THR A 119 -5.07 -7.39 24.06
CA THR A 119 -5.83 -8.62 24.24
C THR A 119 -5.01 -9.89 23.99
N MET A 120 -3.77 -9.75 23.45
CA MET A 120 -2.87 -10.86 23.09
C MET A 120 -3.52 -11.94 22.20
N ILE A 121 -4.59 -11.60 21.46
CA ILE A 121 -5.33 -12.55 20.63
C ILE A 121 -4.41 -13.20 19.59
N MET A 122 -3.51 -12.42 18.97
CA MET A 122 -2.54 -12.92 17.99
C MET A 122 -1.58 -13.95 18.59
N GLU A 123 -1.07 -13.71 19.80
CA GLU A 123 -0.21 -14.66 20.50
C GLU A 123 -0.97 -15.97 20.79
N TYR A 124 -2.22 -15.88 21.24
CA TYR A 124 -3.04 -17.06 21.48
C TYR A 124 -3.35 -17.83 20.19
N VAL A 125 -3.55 -17.15 19.06
CA VAL A 125 -3.70 -17.80 17.75
C VAL A 125 -2.40 -18.51 17.34
N ILE A 126 -1.24 -17.90 17.53
CA ILE A 126 0.07 -18.51 17.26
C ILE A 126 0.28 -19.76 18.13
N GLN A 127 0.03 -19.65 19.43
CA GLN A 127 0.13 -20.79 20.37
C GLN A 127 -0.85 -21.91 20.00
N MET A 128 -2.06 -21.57 19.56
CA MET A 128 -3.07 -22.54 19.10
C MET A 128 -2.62 -23.25 17.81
N VAL A 129 -2.14 -22.51 16.82
CA VAL A 129 -1.61 -23.03 15.55
C VAL A 129 -0.41 -23.94 15.80
N ALA A 130 0.51 -23.55 16.69
CA ALA A 130 1.70 -24.33 17.03
C ALA A 130 1.38 -25.69 17.68
N LYS A 131 0.29 -25.78 18.46
CA LYS A 131 -0.14 -27.04 19.08
C LYS A 131 -0.76 -28.01 18.08
N LEU A 132 -1.39 -27.52 17.01
CA LEU A 132 -2.12 -28.38 16.07
C LEU A 132 -1.18 -29.26 15.21
N PRO A 133 -1.59 -30.50 14.88
CA PRO A 133 -0.78 -31.41 14.08
C PRO A 133 -0.42 -30.84 12.70
N HIS A 134 0.77 -31.17 12.18
CA HIS A 134 1.35 -30.61 10.95
C HIS A 134 0.51 -30.79 9.68
N ASN A 135 -0.39 -31.77 9.63
CA ASN A 135 -1.27 -32.06 8.49
C ASN A 135 -2.76 -31.75 8.77
N SER A 136 -3.04 -30.98 9.83
CA SER A 136 -4.41 -30.59 10.17
C SER A 136 -4.93 -29.47 9.27
N GLY A 137 -6.10 -29.70 8.64
CA GLY A 137 -6.76 -28.65 7.84
C GLY A 137 -7.26 -27.46 8.67
N LEU A 138 -7.47 -27.64 9.98
CA LEU A 138 -7.78 -26.52 10.88
C LEU A 138 -6.55 -25.62 11.08
N ARG A 139 -5.38 -26.23 11.24
CA ARG A 139 -4.10 -25.51 11.36
C ARG A 139 -3.82 -24.69 10.12
N GLU A 140 -3.99 -25.30 8.95
CA GLU A 140 -3.82 -24.63 7.65
C GLU A 140 -4.71 -23.38 7.55
N LYS A 141 -6.02 -23.51 7.84
CA LYS A 141 -6.95 -22.37 7.81
C LYS A 141 -6.58 -21.25 8.79
N LEU A 142 -6.23 -21.61 10.02
CA LEU A 142 -5.84 -20.63 11.04
C LEU A 142 -4.53 -19.94 10.69
N THR A 143 -3.58 -20.68 10.13
CA THR A 143 -2.29 -20.15 9.67
C THR A 143 -2.49 -19.18 8.51
N ASN A 144 -3.31 -19.55 7.51
CA ASN A 144 -3.60 -18.67 6.39
C ASN A 144 -4.31 -17.40 6.85
N THR A 145 -5.28 -17.51 7.77
CA THR A 145 -5.95 -16.33 8.32
C THR A 145 -5.00 -15.44 9.12
N LEU A 146 -4.05 -16.02 9.86
CA LEU A 146 -3.01 -15.28 10.58
C LEU A 146 -2.08 -14.54 9.60
N ILE A 147 -1.66 -15.21 8.53
CA ILE A 147 -0.80 -14.61 7.49
C ILE A 147 -1.56 -13.49 6.76
N GLU A 148 -2.84 -13.69 6.42
CA GLU A 148 -3.69 -12.67 5.82
C GLU A 148 -3.81 -11.44 6.72
N GLU A 149 -4.05 -11.62 8.02
CA GLU A 149 -4.14 -10.49 8.95
C GLU A 149 -2.80 -9.74 9.08
N LEU A 150 -1.68 -10.46 9.16
CA LEU A 150 -0.34 -9.85 9.19
C LEU A 150 -0.01 -9.14 7.89
N TRP A 151 -0.38 -9.72 6.75
CA TRP A 151 -0.21 -9.11 5.45
C TRP A 151 -1.03 -7.83 5.34
N ASP A 152 -2.33 -7.87 5.66
CA ASP A 152 -3.23 -6.72 5.61
C ASP A 152 -2.95 -5.65 6.68
N SER A 153 -2.14 -5.96 7.70
CA SER A 153 -1.69 -5.00 8.72
C SER A 153 -0.57 -4.09 8.23
N LEU A 154 0.14 -4.49 7.18
CA LEU A 154 1.19 -3.70 6.56
C LEU A 154 0.61 -2.87 5.42
N ASP A 155 1.09 -1.63 5.28
CA ASP A 155 0.75 -0.80 4.14
C ASP A 155 1.43 -1.33 2.87
N HIS A 156 0.64 -1.57 1.83
CA HIS A 156 1.11 -2.02 0.52
C HIS A 156 0.65 -1.05 -0.57
N PRO A 157 1.56 -0.44 -1.36
CA PRO A 157 3.03 -0.49 -1.28
C PRO A 157 3.61 0.34 -0.10
N PRO A 158 4.89 0.15 0.28
CA PRO A 158 5.53 0.96 1.31
C PRO A 158 5.49 2.45 0.94
N LEU A 159 5.07 3.29 1.89
CA LEU A 159 4.87 4.72 1.66
C LEU A 159 6.16 5.56 1.71
N LEU A 160 7.25 5.00 2.25
CA LEU A 160 8.52 5.71 2.46
C LEU A 160 9.64 4.96 1.74
N PHE A 161 10.27 5.64 0.78
CA PHE A 161 11.44 5.14 0.06
C PHE A 161 12.68 5.84 0.59
N VAL A 162 13.74 5.07 0.84
CA VAL A 162 15.03 5.60 1.29
C VAL A 162 15.83 6.03 0.06
N GLY A 163 16.19 7.32 -0.02
CA GLY A 163 17.02 7.87 -1.08
C GLY A 163 17.16 9.39 -0.95
N ASP A 164 18.17 9.97 -1.57
CA ASP A 164 18.42 11.42 -1.53
C ASP A 164 17.26 12.22 -2.13
N ASP A 165 16.55 11.64 -3.11
CA ASP A 165 15.40 12.24 -3.79
C ASP A 165 14.21 12.54 -2.87
N TRP A 166 14.06 11.78 -1.79
CA TRP A 166 12.92 11.83 -0.86
C TRP A 166 13.30 12.41 0.51
N LYS A 167 14.57 12.81 0.68
CA LYS A 167 15.11 13.27 1.96
C LYS A 167 14.74 14.71 2.28
N TYR A 168 14.64 15.55 1.24
CA TYR A 168 14.32 16.96 1.35
C TYR A 168 13.35 17.37 0.24
N ARG A 169 12.62 18.47 0.45
CA ARG A 169 11.75 19.02 -0.59
C ARG A 169 12.60 19.53 -1.74
N ARG A 170 12.30 19.07 -2.95
CA ARG A 170 12.89 19.63 -4.17
C ARG A 170 12.31 21.03 -4.43
N PRO A 171 13.07 21.95 -5.03
CA PRO A 171 12.60 23.33 -5.25
C PRO A 171 11.40 23.44 -6.19
N ASP A 172 11.20 22.45 -7.06
CA ASP A 172 10.05 22.36 -7.96
C ASP A 172 8.87 21.59 -7.35
N GLY A 173 9.00 21.10 -6.11
CA GLY A 173 8.00 20.28 -5.45
C GLY A 173 7.84 18.86 -6.03
N SER A 174 8.69 18.45 -6.98
CA SER A 174 8.69 17.08 -7.49
C SER A 174 9.22 16.10 -6.44
N HIS A 175 8.94 14.81 -6.65
CA HIS A 175 9.33 13.73 -5.76
C HIS A 175 8.87 13.97 -4.30
N ASN A 176 7.63 14.44 -4.15
CA ASN A 176 6.96 14.43 -2.85
C ASN A 176 6.08 13.18 -2.68
N ASN A 177 5.40 12.73 -3.75
CA ASN A 177 4.70 11.45 -3.76
C ASN A 177 5.58 10.35 -4.42
N PRO A 178 5.96 9.28 -3.70
CA PRO A 178 6.80 8.20 -4.26
C PRO A 178 6.25 7.47 -5.46
N LEU A 179 4.93 7.29 -5.52
CA LEU A 179 4.26 6.61 -6.62
C LEU A 179 4.06 7.53 -7.82
N TYR A 180 3.89 8.83 -7.57
CA TYR A 180 3.63 9.84 -8.59
C TYR A 180 4.58 11.04 -8.40
N PRO A 181 5.84 10.94 -8.85
CA PRO A 181 6.85 11.97 -8.59
C PRO A 181 6.50 13.37 -9.10
N TRP A 182 5.69 13.46 -10.15
CA TRP A 182 5.26 14.73 -10.73
C TRP A 182 4.00 15.31 -10.10
N LEU A 183 3.34 14.58 -9.19
CA LEU A 183 2.12 15.06 -8.54
C LEU A 183 2.44 16.32 -7.73
N GLY A 184 1.70 17.40 -7.98
CA GLY A 184 1.87 18.66 -7.24
C GLY A 184 3.17 19.41 -7.54
N ALA A 185 3.99 18.97 -8.50
CA ALA A 185 5.17 19.70 -8.91
C ALA A 185 4.80 21.00 -9.66
N ALA A 186 5.70 21.97 -9.65
CA ALA A 186 5.62 23.16 -10.50
C ALA A 186 5.61 22.78 -11.99
N GLY A 187 4.90 23.55 -12.81
CA GLY A 187 4.73 23.32 -14.24
C GLY A 187 3.62 22.33 -14.60
N GLN A 188 2.92 21.77 -13.61
CA GLN A 188 1.85 20.79 -13.83
C GLN A 188 0.48 21.45 -14.05
N THR A 189 -0.43 20.70 -14.67
CA THR A 189 -1.79 21.17 -14.95
C THR A 189 -2.66 21.21 -13.71
N TYR A 190 -3.50 22.23 -13.58
CA TYR A 190 -4.48 22.31 -12.49
C TYR A 190 -5.46 21.14 -12.51
N ALA A 191 -5.68 20.56 -11.33
CA ALA A 191 -6.70 19.54 -11.13
C ALA A 191 -8.11 20.14 -11.17
N ARG A 192 -9.08 19.36 -11.67
CA ARG A 192 -10.52 19.69 -11.62
C ARG A 192 -11.28 18.58 -10.92
N SER A 193 -12.04 18.93 -9.89
CA SER A 193 -12.86 17.96 -9.15
C SER A 193 -14.17 17.61 -9.86
N VAL A 194 -14.65 18.47 -10.76
CA VAL A 194 -15.94 18.32 -11.43
C VAL A 194 -15.76 18.35 -12.95
N ALA A 195 -16.38 17.40 -13.63
CA ALA A 195 -16.42 17.36 -15.09
C ALA A 195 -17.30 18.48 -15.65
N PRO A 196 -16.90 19.14 -16.76
CA PRO A 196 -17.73 20.13 -17.42
C PRO A 196 -19.01 19.47 -17.97
N LYS A 197 -20.19 19.93 -17.52
CA LYS A 197 -21.49 19.30 -17.85
C LYS A 197 -22.29 20.03 -18.93
N LYS A 198 -22.05 21.34 -19.10
CA LYS A 198 -22.84 22.19 -20.01
C LYS A 198 -21.90 22.92 -20.95
N PRO A 199 -22.25 23.08 -22.24
CA PRO A 199 -21.54 23.99 -23.11
C PRO A 199 -21.67 25.42 -22.55
N THR A 200 -20.60 26.20 -22.67
CA THR A 200 -20.62 27.62 -22.33
C THR A 200 -21.62 28.34 -23.22
N LEU A 201 -22.40 29.28 -22.64
CA LEU A 201 -23.29 30.14 -23.42
C LEU A 201 -22.48 30.94 -24.44
N ALA A 202 -23.07 31.20 -25.61
CA ALA A 202 -22.40 31.91 -26.70
C ALA A 202 -22.05 33.36 -26.34
N ALA A 203 -22.87 34.00 -25.50
CA ALA A 203 -22.63 35.35 -25.00
C ALA A 203 -22.77 35.35 -23.48
N LEU A 204 -21.64 35.46 -22.79
CA LEU A 204 -21.62 35.73 -21.36
C LEU A 204 -21.79 37.24 -21.14
N PRO A 205 -22.42 37.66 -20.03
CA PRO A 205 -22.45 39.07 -19.64
C PRO A 205 -21.02 39.61 -19.50
N ASP A 206 -20.85 40.90 -19.77
CA ASP A 206 -19.56 41.56 -19.65
C ASP A 206 -19.04 41.44 -18.20
N PRO A 207 -17.82 40.92 -17.98
CA PRO A 207 -17.29 40.71 -16.64
C PRO A 207 -17.06 42.03 -15.87
N GLY A 208 -16.79 43.14 -16.58
CA GLY A 208 -16.66 44.46 -15.98
C GLY A 208 -17.99 44.96 -15.41
N LEU A 209 -19.06 44.85 -16.21
CA LEU A 209 -20.41 45.19 -15.77
C LEU A 209 -20.85 44.35 -14.55
N ILE A 210 -20.54 43.05 -14.52
CA ILE A 210 -20.82 42.20 -13.35
C ILE A 210 -20.05 42.69 -12.13
N PHE A 211 -18.77 43.04 -12.28
CA PHE A 211 -17.97 43.57 -11.18
C PHE A 211 -18.58 44.86 -10.63
N ASP A 212 -18.85 45.83 -11.49
CA ASP A 212 -19.37 47.15 -11.08
C ASP A 212 -20.78 47.07 -10.47
N SER A 213 -21.63 46.17 -10.97
CA SER A 213 -23.01 46.04 -10.49
C SER A 213 -23.16 45.17 -9.23
N VAL A 214 -22.30 44.16 -9.04
CA VAL A 214 -22.47 43.15 -7.97
C VAL A 214 -21.33 43.14 -6.95
N PHE A 215 -20.07 43.29 -7.40
CA PHE A 215 -18.89 43.09 -6.54
C PHE A 215 -18.27 44.39 -6.04
N ALA A 216 -18.46 45.51 -6.76
CA ALA A 216 -17.93 46.80 -6.37
C ALA A 216 -18.50 47.23 -5.01
N ARG A 217 -17.59 47.54 -4.09
CA ARG A 217 -17.94 47.91 -2.72
C ARG A 217 -18.12 49.42 -2.62
N ASN A 218 -19.33 49.86 -2.29
CA ASN A 218 -19.66 51.27 -2.05
C ASN A 218 -19.37 51.71 -0.61
N GLU A 219 -19.66 50.85 0.37
CA GLU A 219 -19.47 51.15 1.79
C GLU A 219 -18.67 50.03 2.47
N TYR A 220 -17.85 50.40 3.45
CA TYR A 220 -17.09 49.42 4.23
C TYR A 220 -18.00 48.67 5.20
N THR A 221 -18.08 47.35 5.03
CA THR A 221 -18.80 46.45 5.94
C THR A 221 -17.78 45.66 6.76
N LYS A 222 -17.81 45.83 8.09
CA LYS A 222 -16.93 45.10 9.00
C LYS A 222 -17.36 43.63 9.06
N HIS A 223 -16.40 42.71 9.02
CA HIS A 223 -16.69 41.28 9.20
C HIS A 223 -17.30 41.03 10.59
N PRO A 224 -18.40 40.26 10.72
CA PRO A 224 -19.13 40.08 11.98
C PRO A 224 -18.26 39.53 13.12
N ASN A 225 -17.28 38.69 12.79
CA ASN A 225 -16.36 38.09 13.76
C ASN A 225 -15.15 38.98 14.13
N ASN A 226 -15.13 40.26 13.76
CA ASN A 226 -14.03 41.21 14.05
C ASN A 226 -12.64 40.68 13.67
N VAL A 227 -12.52 40.07 12.50
CA VAL A 227 -11.28 39.48 12.01
C VAL A 227 -10.25 40.56 11.71
N SER A 228 -9.01 40.37 12.20
CA SER A 228 -7.89 41.27 11.93
C SER A 228 -7.35 41.13 10.50
N SER A 229 -6.81 42.22 9.95
CA SER A 229 -6.17 42.23 8.62
C SER A 229 -5.00 41.25 8.53
N ILE A 230 -4.36 40.89 9.65
CA ILE A 230 -3.29 39.89 9.68
C ILE A 230 -3.71 38.54 9.08
N LEU A 231 -4.99 38.13 9.25
CA LEU A 231 -5.50 36.89 8.67
C LEU A 231 -5.41 36.93 7.14
N TRP A 232 -5.79 38.05 6.53
CA TRP A 232 -5.80 38.20 5.07
C TRP A 232 -4.39 38.28 4.49
N ASN A 233 -3.43 38.84 5.24
CA ASN A 233 -2.02 38.80 4.87
C ASN A 233 -1.46 37.37 4.93
N TRP A 234 -1.80 36.63 5.98
CA TRP A 234 -1.42 35.23 6.10
C TRP A 234 -2.03 34.38 4.96
N ALA A 235 -3.31 34.60 4.66
CA ALA A 235 -3.98 33.98 3.51
C ALA A 235 -3.28 34.31 2.19
N THR A 236 -2.79 35.55 2.04
CA THR A 236 -2.03 35.97 0.85
C THR A 236 -0.75 35.16 0.69
N ILE A 237 0.01 34.93 1.77
CA ILE A 237 1.21 34.08 1.74
C ILE A 237 0.86 32.65 1.33
N ILE A 238 -0.17 32.05 1.93
CA ILE A 238 -0.63 30.69 1.59
C ILE A 238 -1.04 30.58 0.12
N ILE A 239 -1.81 31.56 -0.38
CA ILE A 239 -2.28 31.57 -1.77
C ILE A 239 -1.10 31.68 -2.73
N HIS A 240 -0.10 32.50 -2.43
CA HIS A 240 1.09 32.64 -3.27
C HIS A 240 1.99 31.42 -3.24
N ASP A 241 1.96 30.65 -2.14
CA ASP A 241 2.66 29.36 -2.06
C ASP A 241 2.04 28.32 -3.02
N LEU A 242 0.70 28.23 -3.01
CA LEU A 242 -0.04 27.17 -3.71
C LEU A 242 -0.40 27.49 -5.17
N PHE A 243 -0.56 28.77 -5.52
CA PHE A 243 -1.12 29.17 -6.81
C PHE A 243 -0.23 30.15 -7.55
N TRP A 244 0.11 29.82 -8.79
CA TRP A 244 0.75 30.73 -9.73
C TRP A 244 0.43 30.34 -11.16
N THR A 245 -0.62 30.90 -11.74
CA THR A 245 -1.01 30.56 -13.11
C THR A 245 0.01 31.05 -14.15
N ASP A 246 0.33 30.20 -15.13
CA ASP A 246 1.10 30.63 -16.29
C ASP A 246 0.21 31.41 -17.27
N PHE A 247 0.57 32.65 -17.58
CA PHE A 247 -0.12 33.44 -18.59
C PHE A 247 0.07 32.91 -20.02
N ARG A 248 1.11 32.11 -20.28
CA ARG A 248 1.31 31.45 -21.59
C ARG A 248 0.45 30.21 -21.75
N ASP A 249 0.17 29.51 -20.65
CA ASP A 249 -0.66 28.32 -20.59
C ASP A 249 -1.50 28.34 -19.30
N ILE A 250 -2.71 28.88 -19.41
CA ILE A 250 -3.62 29.10 -18.29
C ILE A 250 -4.01 27.82 -17.54
N HIS A 251 -3.73 26.66 -18.12
CA HIS A 251 -4.03 25.37 -17.52
C HIS A 251 -2.95 24.89 -16.56
N LYS A 252 -1.79 25.57 -16.49
CA LYS A 252 -0.64 25.16 -15.66
C LYS A 252 -0.37 26.13 -14.51
N SER A 253 0.14 25.55 -13.42
CA SER A 253 0.73 26.29 -12.31
C SER A 253 2.25 26.36 -12.47
N LYS A 254 2.85 27.51 -12.21
CA LYS A 254 4.30 27.74 -12.10
C LYS A 254 4.85 27.45 -10.71
N THR A 255 3.98 27.28 -9.72
CA THR A 255 4.35 26.90 -8.36
C THR A 255 3.93 25.47 -8.03
N SER A 256 4.56 24.88 -7.02
CA SER A 256 4.17 23.58 -6.48
C SER A 256 2.79 23.69 -5.80
N SER A 257 2.07 22.59 -5.71
CA SER A 257 0.78 22.53 -5.01
C SER A 257 0.92 22.12 -3.54
N TYR A 258 2.08 22.39 -2.95
CA TYR A 258 2.43 22.02 -1.58
C TYR A 258 2.67 23.26 -0.74
N LEU A 259 2.49 23.14 0.57
CA LEU A 259 2.93 24.17 1.53
C LEU A 259 4.43 23.96 1.79
N ASP A 260 5.26 24.44 0.89
CA ASP A 260 6.72 24.30 0.93
C ASP A 260 7.47 25.64 1.04
N LEU A 261 6.72 26.73 1.27
CA LEU A 261 7.25 28.07 1.44
C LEU A 261 7.96 28.58 0.17
N SER A 262 7.43 28.23 -0.99
CA SER A 262 7.85 28.72 -2.30
C SER A 262 7.86 30.25 -2.46
N PRO A 263 7.06 31.08 -1.73
CA PRO A 263 7.22 32.53 -1.82
C PRO A 263 8.59 32.99 -1.30
N LEU A 264 9.13 32.29 -0.30
CA LEU A 264 10.47 32.51 0.20
C LEU A 264 11.50 31.85 -0.72
N TYR A 265 11.42 30.53 -0.88
CA TYR A 265 12.47 29.71 -1.51
C TYR A 265 12.43 29.63 -3.03
N GLY A 266 11.31 29.98 -3.66
CA GLY A 266 11.09 29.84 -5.09
C GLY A 266 10.50 28.48 -5.48
N SER A 267 9.93 28.42 -6.68
CA SER A 267 9.24 27.24 -7.22
C SER A 267 10.05 26.44 -8.25
N ASN A 268 11.34 26.74 -8.38
CA ASN A 268 12.31 26.00 -9.18
C ASN A 268 13.74 26.32 -8.70
N GLN A 269 14.72 25.56 -9.20
CA GLN A 269 16.12 25.71 -8.79
C GLN A 269 16.67 27.10 -9.09
N ASP A 270 16.38 27.65 -10.28
CA ASP A 270 16.89 28.96 -10.69
C ASP A 270 16.43 30.06 -9.73
N MET A 271 15.14 30.05 -9.35
CA MET A 271 14.58 30.97 -8.37
C MET A 271 15.22 30.78 -6.98
N GLN A 272 15.39 29.54 -6.55
CA GLN A 272 16.02 29.23 -5.28
C GLN A 272 17.47 29.72 -5.23
N ASP A 273 18.20 29.59 -6.33
CA ASP A 273 19.59 30.04 -6.40
C ASP A 273 19.70 31.58 -6.36
N THR A 274 18.66 32.32 -6.77
CA THR A 274 18.66 33.78 -6.67
C THR A 274 18.68 34.30 -5.24
N ILE A 275 18.11 33.57 -4.28
CA ILE A 275 18.02 33.99 -2.87
C ILE A 275 19.10 33.38 -1.98
N ARG A 276 19.80 32.33 -2.43
CA ARG A 276 20.81 31.64 -1.62
C ARG A 276 22.13 32.40 -1.59
N THR A 277 22.81 32.38 -0.44
CA THR A 277 24.20 32.88 -0.35
C THR A 277 25.24 31.84 -0.74
N PHE A 278 24.83 30.56 -0.79
CA PHE A 278 25.70 29.39 -0.92
C PHE A 278 26.78 29.30 0.18
N LYS A 279 26.55 29.97 1.31
CA LYS A 279 27.43 29.95 2.49
C LYS A 279 26.61 29.55 3.72
N ASP A 280 27.05 28.51 4.42
CA ASP A 280 26.42 28.00 5.65
C ASP A 280 24.92 27.65 5.51
N GLY A 281 24.43 27.41 4.30
CA GLY A 281 23.00 27.16 4.03
C GLY A 281 22.09 28.39 4.18
N LYS A 282 22.65 29.61 4.21
CA LYS A 282 21.89 30.84 4.46
C LYS A 282 21.22 31.42 3.20
N LEU A 283 20.19 32.22 3.44
CA LEU A 283 19.56 33.09 2.45
C LEU A 283 20.19 34.49 2.50
N LYS A 284 20.12 35.22 1.39
CA LYS A 284 20.52 36.63 1.32
C LYS A 284 19.60 37.45 2.24
N ALA A 285 20.16 38.43 2.92
CA ALA A 285 19.39 39.29 3.81
C ALA A 285 18.32 40.07 3.02
N ASP A 286 17.13 40.21 3.61
CA ASP A 286 16.00 40.94 3.03
C ASP A 286 15.66 40.52 1.59
N SER A 287 15.56 39.20 1.37
CA SER A 287 15.26 38.63 0.06
C SER A 287 14.20 37.54 0.14
N PHE A 288 13.39 37.47 -0.91
CA PHE A 288 12.40 36.42 -1.16
C PHE A 288 12.31 36.18 -2.67
N ALA A 289 11.96 34.97 -3.07
CA ALA A 289 11.99 34.59 -4.47
C ALA A 289 10.78 35.11 -5.27
N ASP A 290 9.60 35.17 -4.65
CA ASP A 290 8.36 35.52 -5.34
C ASP A 290 8.06 37.02 -5.36
N LYS A 291 8.35 37.66 -6.50
CA LYS A 291 8.13 39.09 -6.72
C LYS A 291 6.65 39.53 -6.68
N ARG A 292 5.69 38.61 -6.80
CA ARG A 292 4.25 38.94 -6.80
C ARG A 292 3.80 39.57 -5.49
N LEU A 293 4.48 39.24 -4.38
CA LEU A 293 4.19 39.80 -3.07
C LEU A 293 4.42 41.33 -3.00
N LEU A 294 5.29 41.89 -3.85
CA LEU A 294 5.55 43.34 -3.91
C LEU A 294 4.35 44.15 -4.41
N GLY A 295 3.46 43.53 -5.20
CA GLY A 295 2.28 44.19 -5.75
C GLY A 295 1.05 44.13 -4.84
N MET A 296 1.16 43.49 -3.66
CA MET A 296 0.05 43.32 -2.74
C MET A 296 -0.18 44.59 -1.92
N PRO A 297 -1.45 44.94 -1.62
CA PRO A 297 -1.76 46.10 -0.79
C PRO A 297 -1.20 45.92 0.64
N PRO A 298 -0.86 47.02 1.33
CA PRO A 298 -0.30 46.96 2.67
C PRO A 298 -1.29 46.36 3.68
N ALA A 299 -0.73 45.65 4.66
CA ALA A 299 -1.44 44.92 5.70
C ALA A 299 -2.26 45.80 6.66
N VAL A 300 -1.88 47.07 6.77
CA VAL A 300 -2.42 48.05 7.71
C VAL A 300 -2.63 49.37 6.97
N SER A 301 -3.80 49.96 7.19
CA SER A 301 -4.19 51.29 6.73
C SER A 301 -4.77 52.05 7.91
#